data_AF-A0A6A9T074-F1
#
_entry.id   AF-A0A6A9T074-F1
#
_cell.length_a   1.000
_cell.length_b   1.000
_cell.length_c   1.000
_cell.angle_alpha   90.00
_cell.angle_beta   90.00
_cell.angle_gamma   90.00
#
_symmetry.space_group_name_H-M   'P 1'
#
loop_
_entity.id
_entity.type
_entity.pdbx_description
1 polymer ?
#
loop_
_entity_poly.entity_id
_entity_poly.type
_entity_poly.pdbx_seq_one_letter_code
_entity_poly.pdbx_strand_id
1 'polypeptide(L)'
;MDGELLDGVVIDHGDQSIDRAEVRDRFVDVGREYADEVSDPTVGMMETLVDHFEDRDPEDISDETAGTLWTLCNVLRWMLDDLPVNGEATDPEWLRQQLELWGGVKGTDGR
;
A
#
# COMPACT_ATOMS: atom_id res chain seq x y z
N MET A 1 20.07 -3.78 21.04
CA MET A 1 20.20 -3.84 19.57
C MET A 1 18.79 -3.76 19.01
N ASP A 2 18.68 -2.89 18.02
CA ASP A 2 17.64 -2.84 16.99
C ASP A 2 16.32 -2.17 17.36
N GLY A 3 16.42 -0.87 17.66
CA GLY A 3 15.35 0.12 17.51
C GLY A 3 15.63 1.12 16.37
N GLU A 4 16.49 0.74 15.42
CA GLU A 4 17.16 1.66 14.48
C GLU A 4 16.70 1.49 13.01
N LEU A 5 15.59 0.76 12.78
CA LEU A 5 15.10 0.47 11.42
C LEU A 5 14.09 1.50 10.88
N LEU A 6 13.63 2.45 11.69
CA LEU A 6 12.65 3.47 11.27
C LEU A 6 13.24 4.89 11.14
N ASP A 7 14.53 5.07 11.45
CA ASP A 7 15.19 6.40 11.42
C ASP A 7 15.61 6.84 10.00
N GLY A 8 15.29 6.04 8.98
CA GLY A 8 15.74 6.23 7.60
C GLY A 8 14.66 6.63 6.59
N VAL A 9 13.37 6.67 6.98
CA VAL A 9 12.31 7.15 6.08
C VAL A 9 12.14 8.65 6.31
N VAL A 10 13.12 9.42 5.83
CA VAL A 10 12.91 10.85 5.59
C VAL A 10 11.98 10.92 4.39
N ILE A 11 10.69 11.09 4.64
CA ILE A 11 9.78 11.48 3.58
C ILE A 11 10.15 12.92 3.23
N ASP A 12 10.91 13.10 2.16
CA ASP A 12 11.20 14.40 1.55
C ASP A 12 9.90 14.94 0.91
N HIS A 13 8.96 15.32 1.76
CA HIS A 13 7.86 16.20 1.36
C HIS A 13 8.42 17.61 1.37
N GLY A 14 9.02 18.01 0.25
CA GLY A 14 9.26 19.41 -0.02
C GLY A 14 7.95 20.18 0.10
N ASP A 15 7.71 20.81 1.25
CA ASP A 15 6.66 21.81 1.53
C ASP A 15 5.26 21.53 0.95
N GLN A 16 4.88 20.25 0.83
CA GLN A 16 3.53 19.84 0.44
C GLN A 16 2.80 19.45 1.71
N SER A 17 1.99 20.37 2.26
CA SER A 17 1.04 19.98 3.30
C SER A 17 0.09 18.97 2.67
N ILE A 18 0.19 17.72 3.09
CA ILE A 18 -0.68 16.65 2.64
C ILE A 18 -2.12 17.01 3.03
N ASP A 19 -3.04 17.06 2.06
CA ASP A 19 -4.44 17.33 2.35
C ASP A 19 -5.06 16.12 3.07
N ARG A 20 -5.54 16.34 4.30
CA ARG A 20 -6.11 15.28 5.14
C ARG A 20 -7.37 14.69 4.53
N ALA A 21 -8.17 15.50 3.84
CA ALA A 21 -9.38 15.02 3.17
C ALA A 21 -9.00 14.09 2.02
N GLU A 22 -8.01 14.49 1.22
CA GLU A 22 -7.48 13.66 0.13
C GLU A 22 -6.91 12.34 0.65
N VAL A 23 -6.11 12.37 1.72
CA VAL A 23 -5.55 11.15 2.32
C VAL A 23 -6.62 10.21 2.82
N ARG A 24 -7.61 10.74 3.56
CA ARG A 24 -8.71 9.95 4.10
C ARG A 24 -9.50 9.30 2.95
N ASP A 25 -9.89 10.08 1.96
CA ASP A 25 -10.70 9.60 0.83
C ASP A 25 -9.94 8.53 0.04
N ARG A 26 -8.66 8.79 -0.25
CA ARG A 26 -7.78 7.81 -0.89
C ARG A 26 -7.63 6.54 -0.06
N PHE A 27 -7.51 6.65 1.26
CA PHE A 27 -7.41 5.49 2.14
C PHE A 27 -8.69 4.66 2.11
N VAL A 28 -9.85 5.29 2.18
CA VAL A 28 -11.15 4.62 2.08
C VAL A 28 -11.29 3.91 0.73
N ASP A 29 -10.95 4.59 -0.37
CA ASP A 29 -11.03 4.01 -1.71
C ASP A 29 -10.11 2.80 -1.89
N VAL A 30 -8.82 2.96 -1.55
CA VAL A 30 -7.82 1.88 -1.69
C VAL A 30 -8.12 0.72 -0.71
N GLY A 31 -8.56 1.04 0.51
CA GLY A 31 -8.90 0.03 1.52
C GLY A 31 -10.11 -0.82 1.11
N ARG A 32 -11.12 -0.21 0.48
CA ARG A 32 -12.27 -0.93 -0.10
C ARG A 32 -11.87 -1.85 -1.23
N GLU A 33 -11.09 -1.32 -2.17
CA GLU A 33 -10.54 -2.11 -3.28
C GLU A 33 -9.73 -3.31 -2.77
N TYR A 34 -8.90 -3.09 -1.74
CA TYR A 34 -8.16 -4.17 -1.09
C TYR A 34 -9.08 -5.24 -0.48
N ALA A 35 -10.12 -4.83 0.26
CA ALA A 35 -11.05 -5.76 0.89
C ALA A 35 -11.88 -6.56 -0.13
N ASP A 36 -12.17 -5.97 -1.29
CA ASP A 36 -12.93 -6.61 -2.37
C ASP A 36 -12.07 -7.59 -3.20
N GLU A 37 -10.82 -7.21 -3.50
CA GLU A 37 -9.96 -7.95 -4.44
C GLU A 37 -9.07 -9.00 -3.75
N VAL A 38 -8.79 -8.85 -2.45
CA VAL A 38 -7.86 -9.73 -1.74
C VAL A 38 -8.59 -10.65 -0.77
N SER A 39 -8.30 -11.95 -0.81
CA SER A 39 -8.82 -12.94 0.15
C SER A 39 -7.74 -13.39 1.14
N ASP A 40 -7.42 -12.55 2.12
CA ASP A 40 -6.43 -12.85 3.17
C ASP A 40 -6.92 -12.50 4.60
N PRO A 41 -6.24 -12.96 5.67
CA PRO A 41 -6.68 -12.76 7.06
C PRO A 41 -6.79 -11.30 7.53
N THR A 42 -6.20 -10.34 6.82
CA THR A 42 -6.16 -8.92 7.15
C THR A 42 -7.39 -8.16 6.64
N VAL A 43 -8.18 -8.72 5.73
CA VAL A 43 -9.36 -8.08 5.12
C VAL A 43 -10.32 -7.53 6.17
N GLY A 44 -10.70 -8.33 7.17
CA GLY A 44 -11.64 -7.87 8.21
C GLY A 44 -11.07 -6.73 9.08
N MET A 45 -9.75 -6.65 9.24
CA MET A 45 -9.11 -5.50 9.88
C MET A 45 -9.14 -4.28 8.97
N MET A 46 -8.95 -4.47 7.66
CA MET A 46 -9.03 -3.39 6.68
C MET A 46 -10.43 -2.79 6.61
N GLU A 47 -11.48 -3.61 6.54
CA GLU A 47 -12.87 -3.18 6.59
C GLU A 47 -13.14 -2.32 7.83
N THR A 48 -12.67 -2.77 9.00
CA THR A 48 -12.82 -2.02 10.27
C THR A 48 -12.13 -0.65 10.22
N LEU A 49 -10.94 -0.56 9.61
CA LEU A 49 -10.20 0.69 9.48
C LEU A 49 -10.87 1.63 8.47
N VAL A 50 -11.34 1.09 7.34
CA VAL A 50 -12.09 1.85 6.33
C VAL A 50 -13.33 2.47 6.96
N ASP A 51 -14.16 1.68 7.65
CA ASP A 51 -15.36 2.16 8.34
C ASP A 51 -15.03 3.24 9.38
N HIS A 52 -13.93 3.07 10.12
CA HIS A 52 -13.49 4.05 11.11
C HIS A 52 -13.14 5.41 10.49
N PHE A 53 -12.46 5.40 9.33
CA PHE A 53 -11.98 6.63 8.70
C PHE A 53 -12.98 7.25 7.73
N GLU A 54 -13.94 6.49 7.18
CA GLU A 54 -14.97 7.04 6.29
C GLU A 54 -15.82 8.11 6.97
N ASP A 55 -16.28 7.84 8.20
CA ASP A 55 -17.11 8.77 8.96
C ASP A 55 -16.27 9.82 9.74
N ARG A 56 -14.95 9.76 9.67
CA ARG A 56 -14.05 10.66 10.40
C ARG A 56 -13.99 12.01 9.70
N ASP A 57 -14.17 13.08 10.48
CA ASP A 57 -13.87 14.43 10.02
C ASP A 57 -12.37 14.53 9.68
N PRO A 58 -11.97 14.96 8.47
CA PRO A 58 -10.56 15.11 8.11
C PRO A 58 -9.81 16.06 9.03
N GLU A 59 -10.48 17.06 9.62
CA GLU A 59 -9.84 18.01 10.55
C GLU A 59 -9.43 17.33 11.87
N ASP A 60 -10.07 16.21 12.23
CA ASP A 60 -9.78 15.41 13.42
C ASP A 60 -8.64 14.39 13.21
N ILE A 61 -8.02 14.36 12.04
CA ILE A 61 -6.89 13.49 11.70
C ILE A 61 -5.59 14.24 11.98
N SER A 62 -4.75 13.70 12.88
CA SER A 62 -3.43 14.30 13.15
C SER A 62 -2.51 14.16 11.93
N ASP A 63 -1.49 15.01 11.82
CA ASP A 63 -0.50 14.90 10.73
C ASP A 63 0.22 13.54 10.75
N GLU A 64 0.49 12.99 11.94
CA GLU A 64 1.07 11.66 12.11
C GLU A 64 0.15 10.56 11.59
N THR A 65 -1.15 10.63 11.91
CA THR A 65 -2.14 9.68 11.37
C THR A 65 -2.28 9.84 9.86
N ALA A 66 -2.32 11.06 9.33
CA ALA A 66 -2.37 11.29 7.89
C ALA A 66 -1.13 10.72 7.16
N GLY A 67 0.08 10.91 7.70
CA GLY A 67 1.29 10.31 7.15
C GLY A 67 1.28 8.77 7.19
N THR A 68 0.70 8.21 8.26
CA THR A 68 0.53 6.75 8.39
C THR A 68 -0.46 6.22 7.36
N LEU A 69 -1.62 6.87 7.20
CA LEU A 69 -2.62 6.52 6.19
C LEU A 69 -2.06 6.63 4.77
N TRP A 70 -1.29 7.68 4.48
CA TRP A 70 -0.62 7.83 3.18
C TRP A 70 0.34 6.67 2.90
N THR A 71 1.14 6.30 3.90
CA THR A 71 2.08 5.17 3.79
C THR A 71 1.32 3.87 3.55
N LEU A 72 0.26 3.62 4.33
CA LEU A 72 -0.62 2.46 4.17
C LEU A 72 -1.25 2.41 2.77
N CYS A 73 -1.75 3.53 2.23
CA CYS A 73 -2.28 3.58 0.87
C CYS A 73 -1.27 3.12 -0.18
N ASN A 74 -0.02 3.57 -0.06
CA ASN A 74 1.02 3.21 -1.02
C ASN A 74 1.40 1.72 -0.91
N VAL A 75 1.44 1.18 0.31
CA VAL A 75 1.66 -0.26 0.52
C VAL A 75 0.50 -1.08 -0.05
N LEU A 76 -0.75 -0.73 0.26
CA LEU A 76 -1.93 -1.46 -0.22
C LEU A 76 -2.04 -1.41 -1.74
N ARG A 77 -1.79 -0.24 -2.36
CA ARG A 77 -1.76 -0.10 -3.82
C ARG A 77 -0.66 -0.97 -4.43
N TRP A 78 0.54 -0.96 -3.87
CA TRP A 78 1.61 -1.87 -4.30
C TRP A 78 1.21 -3.35 -4.18
N MET A 79 0.54 -3.73 -3.10
CA MET A 79 0.04 -5.10 -2.94
C MET A 79 -1.01 -5.47 -3.99
N LEU A 80 -1.95 -4.57 -4.31
CA LEU A 80 -2.96 -4.78 -5.34
C LEU A 80 -2.35 -4.89 -6.74
N ASP A 81 -1.37 -4.05 -7.05
CA ASP A 81 -0.80 -3.95 -8.40
C ASP A 81 0.22 -5.06 -8.69
N ASP A 82 1.05 -5.40 -7.70
CA ASP A 82 2.27 -6.21 -7.91
C ASP A 82 2.25 -7.59 -7.23
N LEU A 83 1.35 -7.83 -6.26
CA LEU A 83 1.30 -9.13 -5.57
C LEU A 83 0.22 -10.05 -6.17
N PRO A 84 0.48 -11.37 -6.12
CA PRO A 84 -0.51 -12.36 -6.53
C PRO A 84 -1.67 -12.34 -5.54
N VAL A 85 -2.81 -11.81 -5.97
CA VAL A 85 -4.04 -11.84 -5.19
C VAL A 85 -4.69 -13.23 -5.34
N ASN A 86 -5.34 -13.74 -4.29
CA ASN A 86 -6.18 -14.94 -4.35
C ASN A 86 -5.48 -16.28 -4.72
N GLY A 87 -4.28 -16.52 -4.19
CA GLY A 87 -3.62 -17.83 -4.28
C GLY A 87 -2.82 -18.06 -5.56
N GLU A 88 -2.72 -17.05 -6.43
CA GLU A 88 -1.85 -17.02 -7.61
C GLU A 88 -0.35 -17.22 -7.26
N ALA A 89 0.07 -16.95 -6.01
CA ALA A 89 1.41 -17.27 -5.52
C ALA A 89 1.71 -18.78 -5.54
N THR A 90 0.66 -19.59 -5.53
CA THR A 90 0.74 -21.05 -5.65
C THR A 90 0.50 -21.53 -7.08
N ASP A 91 0.16 -20.64 -8.02
CA ASP A 91 0.13 -20.90 -9.45
C ASP A 91 1.57 -20.85 -10.01
N PRO A 92 2.12 -22.00 -10.43
CA PRO A 92 3.48 -22.06 -10.97
C PRO A 92 3.67 -21.23 -12.24
N GLU A 93 2.59 -20.97 -12.98
CA GLU A 93 2.65 -20.22 -14.23
C GLU A 93 2.67 -18.71 -14.00
N TRP A 94 1.93 -18.23 -12.99
CA TRP A 94 2.06 -16.85 -12.51
C TRP A 94 3.48 -16.59 -12.01
N LEU A 95 4.04 -17.50 -11.20
CA LEU A 95 5.41 -17.40 -10.71
C LEU A 95 6.45 -17.39 -11.85
N ARG A 96 6.26 -18.23 -12.87
CA ARG A 96 7.10 -18.24 -14.07
C ARG A 96 7.07 -16.88 -14.78
N GLN A 97 5.89 -16.32 -15.02
CA GLN A 97 5.72 -15.03 -15.70
C GLN A 97 6.42 -13.89 -14.94
N GLN A 98 6.29 -13.84 -13.61
CA GLN A 98 6.97 -12.83 -12.80
C GLN A 98 8.50 -12.99 -12.83
N LEU A 99 9.01 -14.23 -12.78
CA LEU A 99 10.45 -14.49 -12.92
C LEU A 99 10.99 -14.12 -14.31
N GLU A 100 10.20 -14.25 -15.37
CA GLU A 100 10.57 -13.79 -16.72
C GLU A 100 10.62 -12.27 -16.81
N LEU A 101 9.68 -11.56 -16.19
CA LEU A 101 9.69 -10.10 -16.08
C LEU A 101 10.93 -9.61 -15.32
N TRP A 102 11.28 -10.24 -14.21
CA TRP A 102 12.46 -9.89 -13.41
C TRP A 102 13.78 -10.33 -14.05
N GLY A 103 13.77 -11.47 -14.74
CA GLY A 103 14.92 -12.00 -15.48
C GLY A 103 15.24 -11.24 -16.77
N GLY A 104 14.22 -10.65 -17.41
CA GLY A 104 14.34 -9.80 -18.59
C GLY A 104 15.08 -8.48 -18.33
N VAL A 105 15.06 -7.98 -17.09
CA VAL A 105 15.77 -6.74 -16.69
C VAL A 105 17.30 -6.91 -16.68
N LYS A 106 17.83 -8.14 -16.70
CA LYS A 106 19.29 -8.39 -16.80
C LYS A 106 19.85 -8.45 -18.23
N GLY A 107 19.06 -8.11 -19.26
CA GLY A 107 19.39 -8.37 -20.66
C GLY A 107 19.50 -7.18 -21.62
N THR A 108 19.37 -5.93 -21.16
CA THR A 108 19.44 -4.75 -22.05
C THR A 108 20.32 -3.64 -21.49
N ASP A 109 21.59 -3.95 -21.23
CA ASP A 109 22.64 -2.94 -21.34
C ASP A 109 23.91 -3.64 -21.87
N GLY A 110 23.98 -3.64 -23.19
CA GLY A 110 25.00 -4.32 -23.94
C GLY A 110 24.94 -3.97 -25.41
N ARG A 111 24.76 -2.69 -25.74
CA ARG A 111 25.17 -2.16 -27.05
C ARG A 111 25.44 -0.67 -27.05
#